data_AF-A0A0S4KVB9-F1
#
_entry.id   AF-A0A0S4KVB9-F1
#
_cell.length_a   1.000
_cell.length_b   1.000
_cell.length_c   1.000
_cell.angle_alpha   90.00
_cell.angle_beta   90.00
_cell.angle_gamma   90.00
#
_symmetry.space_group_name_H-M   'P 1'
#
loop_
_entity.id
_entity.type
_entity.pdbx_description
1 polymer ?
#
loop_
_entity_poly.entity_id
_entity_poly.type
_entity_poly.pdbx_seq_one_letter_code
_entity_poly.pdbx_strand_id
1 'polypeptide(L)'
;MDIEVGSNLYRNSDGTIMIDGVPHIQISRHPSTGALLVNFALFDENGRMLAKVVDSALMFNERRAYNLNKTTRQVSMTEAAAGTVLLHLDMTGPDLVRFSKGTFYTMKGRLLEVSDKEWKIGKQAKSNQTIDANGGPVVIG
;
A
#
# COMPACT_ATOMS: atom_id res chain seq x y z
N MET A 1 13.28 6.81 1.80
CA MET A 1 13.14 5.53 1.08
C MET A 1 12.54 5.80 -0.28
N ASP A 2 12.87 4.98 -1.26
CA ASP A 2 12.23 5.00 -2.58
C ASP A 2 11.06 4.00 -2.58
N ILE A 3 9.95 4.39 -3.20
CA ILE A 3 8.74 3.58 -3.31
C ILE A 3 8.39 3.44 -4.79
N GLU A 4 8.28 2.22 -5.28
CA GLU A 4 7.72 1.94 -6.59
C GLU A 4 6.23 1.59 -6.44
N VAL A 5 5.34 2.26 -7.18
CA VAL A 5 3.91 1.91 -7.25
C VAL A 5 3.53 1.60 -8.69
N GLY A 6 3.24 0.33 -8.95
CA GLY A 6 3.22 -0.22 -10.30
C GLY A 6 4.57 -0.07 -10.98
N SER A 7 4.67 0.68 -12.08
CA SER A 7 5.96 1.02 -12.71
C SER A 7 6.42 2.46 -12.45
N ASN A 8 5.79 3.18 -11.52
CA ASN A 8 6.17 4.55 -11.17
C ASN A 8 7.12 4.53 -9.97
N LEU A 9 8.28 5.15 -10.12
CA LEU A 9 9.26 5.31 -9.05
C LEU A 9 9.09 6.66 -8.36
N TYR A 10 8.83 6.64 -7.05
CA TYR A 10 8.80 7.80 -6.19
C TYR A 10 10.06 7.80 -5.31
N ARG A 11 10.94 8.76 -5.53
CA ARG A 11 12.22 8.86 -4.85
C ARG A 11 12.12 9.71 -3.60
N ASN A 12 13.00 9.46 -2.63
CA ASN A 12 13.13 10.28 -1.41
C ASN A 12 11.80 10.46 -0.65
N SER A 13 10.99 9.42 -0.55
CA SER A 13 9.75 9.45 0.23
C SER A 13 10.01 9.25 1.72
N ASP A 14 9.15 9.85 2.53
CA ASP A 14 9.03 9.60 3.98
C ASP A 14 8.38 8.25 4.34
N GLY A 15 7.97 7.45 3.35
CA GLY A 15 7.31 6.17 3.55
C GLY A 15 5.78 6.24 3.51
N THR A 16 5.19 7.43 3.42
CA THR A 16 3.74 7.62 3.38
C THR A 16 3.24 7.58 1.94
N ILE A 17 2.19 6.81 1.68
CA ILE A 17 1.39 6.89 0.46
C ILE A 17 0.07 7.57 0.83
N MET A 18 -0.10 8.79 0.32
CA MET A 18 -1.36 9.52 0.37
C MET A 18 -2.20 9.19 -0.85
N ILE A 19 -3.45 8.84 -0.61
CA ILE A 19 -4.43 8.62 -1.66
C ILE A 19 -5.55 9.64 -1.50
N ASP A 20 -5.82 10.43 -2.54
CA ASP A 20 -6.80 11.52 -2.52
C ASP A 20 -6.56 12.54 -1.37
N GLY A 21 -5.30 12.83 -1.07
CA GLY A 21 -4.89 13.75 0.00
C GLY A 21 -5.03 13.19 1.42
N VAL A 22 -5.26 11.89 1.58
CA VAL A 22 -5.37 11.23 2.89
C VAL A 22 -4.24 10.20 3.04
N PRO A 23 -3.45 10.23 4.14
CA PRO A 23 -2.50 9.17 4.45
C PRO A 23 -3.20 7.83 4.55
N HIS A 24 -2.85 6.88 3.68
CA HIS A 24 -3.57 5.63 3.53
C HIS A 24 -2.70 4.40 3.80
N ILE A 25 -1.44 4.46 3.37
CA ILE A 25 -0.42 3.46 3.66
C ILE A 25 0.77 4.20 4.27
N GLN A 26 1.35 3.63 5.33
CA GLN A 26 2.64 4.09 5.84
C GLN A 26 3.59 2.90 5.90
N ILE A 27 4.77 3.10 5.36
CA ILE A 27 5.81 2.10 5.22
C ILE A 27 7.00 2.55 6.05
N SER A 28 7.48 1.68 6.92
CA SER A 28 8.68 1.92 7.71
C SER A 28 9.48 0.63 7.85
N ARG A 29 10.66 0.74 8.47
CA ARG A 29 11.51 -0.40 8.78
C ARG A 29 11.66 -0.54 10.27
N HIS A 30 11.55 -1.77 10.75
CA HIS A 30 11.86 -2.05 12.14
C HIS A 30 13.33 -1.74 12.42
N PRO A 31 13.66 -0.92 13.44
CA PRO A 31 14.99 -0.33 13.60
C PRO A 31 16.09 -1.37 13.85
N SER A 32 15.77 -2.50 14.48
CA SER A 32 16.75 -3.54 14.79
C SER A 32 16.80 -4.70 13.79
N THR A 33 15.68 -5.04 13.16
CA THR A 33 15.58 -6.24 12.29
C THR A 33 15.53 -5.89 10.81
N GLY A 34 15.32 -4.61 10.48
CA GLY A 34 15.10 -4.15 9.12
C GLY A 34 13.79 -4.65 8.50
N ALA A 35 12.92 -5.28 9.30
CA ALA A 35 11.67 -5.86 8.80
C ALA A 35 10.72 -4.77 8.27
N LEU A 36 10.02 -5.08 7.18
CA LEU A 36 9.00 -4.19 6.60
C LEU A 36 7.80 -4.05 7.54
N LEU A 37 7.57 -2.83 8.01
CA LEU A 37 6.41 -2.45 8.83
C LEU A 37 5.43 -1.64 7.98
N VAL A 38 4.17 -2.05 8.00
CA VAL A 38 3.11 -1.42 7.21
C VAL A 38 1.94 -1.05 8.10
N ASN A 39 1.53 0.20 8.03
CA ASN A 39 0.21 0.66 8.46
C ASN A 39 -0.69 0.79 7.25
N PHE A 40 -1.89 0.20 7.31
CA PHE A 40 -2.84 0.21 6.20
C PHE A 40 -4.25 0.06 6.75
N ALA A 41 -5.23 0.73 6.11
CA ALA A 41 -6.63 0.54 6.41
C ALA A 41 -7.38 0.20 5.13
N LEU A 42 -8.22 -0.83 5.21
CA LEU A 42 -9.08 -1.26 4.12
C LEU A 42 -10.49 -0.72 4.35
N PHE A 43 -11.13 -0.23 3.30
CA PHE A 43 -12.50 0.28 3.34
C PHE A 43 -13.37 -0.42 2.30
N ASP A 44 -14.69 -0.31 2.44
CA ASP A 44 -15.63 -0.59 1.36
C ASP A 44 -15.89 0.67 0.50
N GLU A 45 -16.70 0.51 -0.54
CA GLU A 45 -17.11 1.59 -1.45
C GLU A 45 -17.82 2.76 -0.75
N ASN A 46 -18.35 2.54 0.46
CA ASN A 46 -19.03 3.58 1.25
C ASN A 46 -18.08 4.24 2.27
N GLY A 47 -16.79 3.89 2.27
CA GLY A 47 -15.80 4.43 3.21
C GLY A 47 -15.88 3.83 4.61
N ARG A 48 -16.56 2.71 4.80
CA ARG A 48 -16.59 1.98 6.09
C ARG A 48 -15.37 1.09 6.21
N MET A 49 -14.67 1.16 7.34
CA MET A 49 -13.45 0.38 7.57
C MET A 49 -13.78 -1.12 7.71
N LEU A 50 -13.07 -1.95 6.94
CA LEU A 50 -13.19 -3.40 6.92
C LEU A 50 -12.01 -4.09 7.60
N ALA A 51 -10.83 -3.47 7.56
CA ALA A 51 -9.64 -3.98 8.23
C ALA A 51 -8.67 -2.85 8.57
N LYS A 52 -7.84 -3.09 9.60
CA LYS A 52 -6.75 -2.19 9.98
C LYS A 52 -5.50 -3.00 10.29
N VAL A 53 -4.41 -2.63 9.64
CA VAL A 53 -3.05 -3.15 9.88
C VAL A 53 -2.25 -2.04 10.54
N VAL A 54 -1.54 -2.38 11.63
CA VAL A 54 -0.60 -1.50 12.32
C VAL A 54 0.70 -2.28 12.53
N ASP A 55 1.83 -1.73 12.09
CA ASP A 55 3.16 -2.38 12.17
C ASP A 55 3.14 -3.83 11.66
N SER A 56 2.47 -4.05 10.52
CA SER A 56 2.28 -5.38 9.93
C SER A 56 1.56 -6.37 10.87
N ALA A 57 0.72 -5.90 11.79
CA ALA A 57 -0.18 -6.70 12.60
C ALA A 57 -1.63 -6.33 12.30
N LEU A 58 -2.49 -7.34 12.13
CA LEU A 58 -3.90 -7.13 11.83
C LEU A 58 -4.67 -6.80 13.11
N MET A 59 -4.96 -5.52 13.31
CA MET A 59 -5.60 -4.98 14.52
C MET A 59 -7.14 -5.04 14.45
N PHE A 60 -7.69 -4.92 13.25
CA PHE A 60 -9.12 -5.06 12.99
C PHE A 60 -9.31 -5.87 11.71
N ASN A 61 -10.28 -6.79 11.72
CA ASN A 61 -10.58 -7.68 10.61
C ASN A 61 -12.07 -8.03 10.65
N GLU A 62 -12.88 -7.31 9.88
CA GLU A 62 -14.31 -7.54 9.84
C GLU A 62 -14.60 -8.98 9.44
N ARG A 63 -15.34 -9.68 10.32
CA ARG A 63 -15.77 -11.09 10.11
C ARG A 63 -14.62 -12.06 9.81
N ARG A 64 -13.38 -11.70 10.15
CA ARG A 64 -12.18 -12.48 9.78
C ARG A 64 -12.08 -12.73 8.27
N ALA A 65 -12.54 -11.78 7.45
CA ALA A 65 -12.60 -11.91 6.00
C ALA A 65 -11.24 -11.74 5.30
N TYR A 66 -10.21 -11.32 6.02
CA TYR A 66 -8.91 -11.00 5.42
C TYR A 66 -7.75 -11.75 6.08
N ASN A 67 -6.79 -12.14 5.25
CA ASN A 67 -5.55 -12.76 5.68
C ASN A 67 -4.39 -11.77 5.50
N LEU A 68 -3.53 -11.67 6.50
CA LEU A 68 -2.29 -10.89 6.45
C LEU A 68 -1.10 -11.86 6.51
N ASN A 69 -0.28 -11.86 5.47
CA ASN A 69 0.97 -12.61 5.41
C ASN A 69 2.14 -11.65 5.47
N LYS A 70 3.15 -11.97 6.28
CA LYS A 70 4.36 -11.15 6.38
C LYS A 70 5.63 -11.98 6.48
N THR A 71 6.68 -11.43 5.91
CA THR A 71 8.06 -11.85 6.12
C THR A 71 8.89 -10.61 6.48
N THR A 72 10.18 -10.77 6.72
CA THR A 72 11.08 -9.62 6.94
C THR A 72 11.05 -8.63 5.77
N ARG A 73 10.80 -9.08 4.54
CA ARG A 73 10.91 -8.26 3.33
C ARG A 73 9.58 -7.98 2.65
N GLN A 74 8.47 -8.48 3.18
CA GLN A 74 7.22 -8.48 2.44
C GLN A 74 6.03 -8.41 3.39
N VAL A 75 5.01 -7.67 2.98
CA VAL A 75 3.68 -7.67 3.59
C VAL A 75 2.65 -7.83 2.48
N SER A 76 1.77 -8.81 2.61
CA SER A 76 0.64 -8.98 1.70
C SER A 76 -0.67 -9.23 2.44
N MET A 77 -1.74 -8.66 1.92
CA MET A 77 -3.09 -8.83 2.43
C MET A 77 -4.00 -9.35 1.32
N THR A 78 -4.79 -10.37 1.63
CA THR A 78 -5.71 -11.01 0.69
C THR A 78 -7.09 -11.18 1.30
N GLU A 79 -8.13 -11.10 0.47
CA GLU A 79 -9.47 -11.56 0.85
C GLU A 79 -9.49 -13.09 0.99
N ALA A 80 -9.99 -13.60 2.10
CA ALA A 80 -9.95 -15.02 2.43
C ALA A 80 -10.85 -15.88 1.52
N ALA A 81 -12.00 -15.34 1.09
CA ALA A 81 -12.97 -16.08 0.28
C ALA A 81 -12.56 -16.15 -1.20
N ALA A 82 -12.16 -15.02 -1.79
CA ALA A 82 -11.85 -14.92 -3.21
C ALA A 82 -10.35 -15.09 -3.53
N GLY A 83 -9.47 -14.96 -2.54
CA GLY A 83 -8.02 -14.92 -2.76
C GLY A 83 -7.53 -13.62 -3.42
N THR A 84 -8.40 -12.63 -3.58
CA THR A 84 -8.09 -11.32 -4.17
C THR A 84 -6.95 -10.66 -3.39
N VAL A 85 -5.91 -10.20 -4.09
CA VAL A 85 -4.79 -9.48 -3.48
C VAL A 85 -5.20 -8.02 -3.29
N LEU A 86 -5.33 -7.62 -2.03
CA LEU A 86 -5.71 -6.27 -1.65
C LEU A 86 -4.48 -5.37 -1.54
N LEU A 87 -3.39 -5.89 -0.97
CA LEU A 87 -2.13 -5.16 -0.84
C LEU A 87 -0.97 -6.13 -0.99
N HIS A 88 0.07 -5.74 -1.73
CA HIS A 88 1.32 -6.48 -1.82
C HIS A 88 2.48 -5.50 -1.86
N LEU A 89 3.29 -5.52 -0.81
CA LEU A 89 4.49 -4.71 -0.65
C LEU A 89 5.69 -5.62 -0.46
N ASP A 90 6.75 -5.39 -1.22
CA ASP A 90 8.00 -6.13 -1.11
C ASP A 90 9.24 -5.24 -1.20
N MET A 91 10.25 -5.55 -0.40
CA MET A 91 11.55 -4.88 -0.44
C MET A 91 12.40 -5.48 -1.54
N THR A 92 12.53 -4.78 -2.66
CA THR A 92 13.38 -5.18 -3.79
C THR A 92 14.83 -4.71 -3.64
N GLY A 93 15.09 -3.76 -2.74
CA GLY A 93 16.44 -3.25 -2.45
C GLY A 93 16.63 -2.72 -1.03
N PRO A 94 17.86 -2.29 -0.68
CA PRO A 94 18.18 -1.76 0.65
C PRO A 94 17.38 -0.53 1.06
N ASP A 95 16.84 0.25 0.12
CA ASP A 95 15.96 1.39 0.42
C ASP A 95 14.82 1.53 -0.60
N LEU A 96 14.48 0.42 -1.27
CA LEU A 96 13.41 0.38 -2.28
C LEU A 96 12.32 -0.60 -1.86
N VAL A 97 11.09 -0.09 -1.77
CA VAL A 97 9.87 -0.88 -1.53
C VAL A 97 8.98 -0.81 -2.76
N ARG A 98 8.48 -1.95 -3.20
CA ARG A 98 7.64 -2.09 -4.37
C ARG A 98 6.21 -2.43 -3.96
N PHE A 99 5.26 -1.64 -4.43
CA PHE A 99 3.82 -1.91 -4.41
C PHE A 99 3.42 -2.38 -5.81
N SER A 100 3.50 -3.70 -6.01
CA SER A 100 3.33 -4.35 -7.32
C SER A 100 1.89 -4.75 -7.62
N LYS A 101 1.08 -5.02 -6.59
CA LYS A 101 -0.29 -5.52 -6.77
C LYS A 101 -1.22 -5.14 -5.62
N GLY A 102 -2.39 -4.62 -5.94
CA GLY A 102 -3.45 -4.39 -4.96
C GLY A 102 -4.71 -3.81 -5.57
N THR A 103 -5.86 -4.20 -5.05
CA THR A 103 -7.17 -3.66 -5.47
C THR A 103 -8.01 -3.43 -4.23
N PHE A 104 -8.28 -2.17 -3.88
CA PHE A 104 -9.05 -1.83 -2.68
C PHE A 104 -9.72 -0.46 -2.76
N TYR A 105 -10.78 -0.28 -1.99
CA TYR A 105 -11.42 1.03 -1.83
C TYR A 105 -10.71 1.88 -0.78
N THR A 106 -10.54 3.15 -1.11
CA THR A 106 -10.00 4.17 -0.21
C THR A 106 -11.04 4.61 0.82
N MET A 107 -10.63 5.39 1.81
CA MET A 107 -11.55 5.99 2.79
C MET A 107 -12.63 6.87 2.14
N LYS A 108 -12.37 7.39 0.93
CA LYS A 108 -13.33 8.17 0.14
C LYS A 108 -14.18 7.31 -0.79
N GLY A 109 -14.15 5.99 -0.65
CA GLY A 109 -14.92 5.05 -1.47
C GLY A 109 -14.44 4.93 -2.93
N ARG A 110 -13.23 5.41 -3.24
CA ARG A 110 -12.66 5.29 -4.60
C ARG A 110 -11.86 3.99 -4.70
N LEU A 111 -12.07 3.22 -5.77
CA LEU A 111 -11.28 2.04 -6.05
C LEU A 111 -9.88 2.45 -6.53
N LEU A 112 -8.85 2.05 -5.79
CA LEU A 112 -7.46 2.04 -6.24
C LEU A 112 -7.14 0.65 -6.79
N GLU A 113 -6.56 0.62 -7.99
CA GLU A 113 -6.03 -0.58 -8.61
C GLU A 113 -4.54 -0.37 -8.88
N VAL A 114 -3.70 -1.30 -8.44
CA VAL A 114 -2.26 -1.32 -8.70
C VAL A 114 -1.91 -2.65 -9.35
N SER A 115 -1.20 -2.56 -10.47
CA SER A 115 -0.59 -3.66 -11.20
C SER A 115 0.88 -3.36 -11.41
N ASP A 116 1.67 -4.35 -11.83
CA ASP A 116 3.09 -4.18 -12.13
C ASP A 116 3.41 -3.07 -13.16
N LYS A 117 2.41 -2.61 -13.92
CA LYS A 117 2.58 -1.61 -14.99
C LYS A 117 2.10 -0.22 -14.61
N GLU A 118 1.11 -0.11 -13.74
CA GLU A 118 0.43 1.16 -13.48
C GLU A 118 -0.40 1.09 -12.22
N TRP A 119 -0.75 2.27 -11.71
CA TRP A 119 -1.87 2.43 -10.79
C TRP A 119 -3.01 3.21 -11.46
N LYS A 120 -4.24 2.94 -11.03
CA LYS A 120 -5.48 3.61 -11.46
C LYS A 120 -6.34 3.98 -10.27
N ILE A 121 -6.91 5.18 -10.31
CA ILE A 121 -7.93 5.60 -9.36
C ILE A 121 -8.92 6.54 -10.05
N GLY A 122 -10.21 6.18 -10.10
CA GLY A 122 -11.21 6.91 -10.88
C GLY A 122 -10.79 7.05 -12.35
N LYS A 123 -10.67 8.30 -12.84
CA LYS A 123 -10.24 8.60 -14.23
C LYS A 123 -8.72 8.74 -14.40
N GLN A 124 -7.96 8.66 -13.33
CA GLN A 124 -6.51 8.84 -13.36
C GLN A 124 -5.82 7.47 -13.48
N ALA A 125 -4.76 7.44 -14.29
CA ALA A 125 -3.85 6.32 -14.41
C ALA A 125 -2.43 6.87 -14.58
N LYS A 126 -1.43 6.22 -13.98
CA LYS A 126 -0.02 6.59 -14.13
C LYS A 126 0.86 5.37 -14.30
N SER A 127 1.82 5.48 -15.21
CA SER A 127 2.84 4.46 -15.48
C SER A 127 4.15 5.12 -15.88
N ASN A 128 5.25 4.41 -15.63
CA ASN A 128 6.60 4.73 -16.10
C ASN A 128 7.09 6.14 -15.75
N GLN A 129 6.63 6.70 -14.63
CA GLN A 129 7.10 7.99 -14.14
C GLN A 129 8.22 7.83 -13.11
N THR A 130 9.13 8.80 -13.05
CA THR A 130 10.02 8.99 -11.90
C THR A 130 9.73 10.35 -11.30
N ILE A 131 9.39 10.37 -10.02
CA ILE A 131 8.93 11.55 -9.29
C ILE A 131 9.79 11.65 -8.02
N ASP A 132 10.29 12.85 -7.72
CA ASP A 132 10.93 13.10 -6.43
C ASP A 132 9.88 13.58 -5.41
N ALA A 133 9.74 12.87 -4.30
CA ALA A 133 8.85 13.24 -3.21
C ALA A 133 9.46 14.30 -2.28
N ASN A 134 10.74 14.66 -2.46
CA ASN A 134 11.45 15.70 -1.71
C ASN A 134 11.36 15.54 -0.18
N GLY A 135 11.47 14.30 0.31
CA GLY A 135 11.32 13.98 1.73
C GLY A 135 9.87 13.88 2.21
N GLY A 136 8.90 13.97 1.30
CA GLY A 136 7.47 13.93 1.58
C GLY A 136 6.78 12.62 1.15
N PRO A 137 5.45 12.64 1.10
CA PRO A 137 4.66 11.46 0.75
C PRO A 137 4.64 11.18 -0.75
N VAL A 138 4.42 9.92 -1.09
CA VAL A 138 3.91 9.51 -2.41
C VAL A 138 2.47 9.97 -2.54
N VAL A 139 2.15 10.68 -3.64
CA VAL A 139 0.81 11.20 -3.90
C VAL A 139 0.16 10.44 -5.06
N ILE A 140 -1.02 9.89 -4.79
CA ILE A 140 -1.90 9.21 -5.75
C ILE A 140 -3.30 9.84 -5.64
N GLY A 141 -3.96 10.10 -6.77
CA GLY A 141 -5.29 10.71 -6.77
C GLY A 141 -5.28 12.24 -6.82
#